data_AF-A0A1H4T1Z1-F1
#
_entry.id   AF-A0A1H4T1Z1-F1
#
_cell.length_a   1.000
_cell.length_b   1.000
_cell.length_c   1.000
_cell.angle_alpha   90.00
_cell.angle_beta   90.00
_cell.angle_gamma   90.00
#
_symmetry.space_group_name_H-M   'P 1'
#
loop_
_entity.id
_entity.type
_entity.pdbx_description
1 polymer ?
#
loop_
_entity_poly.entity_id
_entity_poly.type
_entity_poly.pdbx_seq_one_letter_code
_entity_poly.pdbx_strand_id
1 'polypeptide(L)' 'MKYLALYALAALSITMTLSYASARTARGDAIRQCISQAHKIVPQPTGPDDPDTKARADVYSACMRKMGLRP' A
#
# COMPACT_ATOMS: atom_id res chain seq x y z
N MET A 1 -11.46 -41.41 -13.84
CA MET A 1 -10.05 -40.95 -13.94
C MET A 1 -9.86 -39.62 -14.70
N LYS A 2 -10.66 -39.27 -15.73
CA LYS A 2 -10.46 -38.04 -16.54
C LYS A 2 -10.80 -36.70 -15.84
N TYR A 3 -11.65 -36.72 -14.81
CA TYR A 3 -12.11 -35.48 -14.14
C TYR A 3 -11.16 -34.98 -13.05
N LEU A 4 -10.24 -35.81 -12.54
CA LEU A 4 -9.30 -35.43 -11.49
C LEU A 4 -8.31 -34.36 -11.94
N ALA A 5 -7.89 -34.38 -13.21
CA ALA A 5 -7.00 -33.38 -13.79
C ALA A 5 -7.66 -31.98 -13.93
N LEU A 6 -8.98 -31.93 -14.09
CA LEU A 6 -9.72 -30.67 -14.23
C LEU A 6 -9.90 -29.94 -12.89
N TYR A 7 -10.04 -30.67 -11.78
CA TYR A 7 -10.13 -30.07 -10.44
C TYR A 7 -8.80 -29.47 -9.97
N ALA A 8 -7.66 -30.08 -10.32
CA ALA A 8 -6.34 -29.58 -9.92
C ALA A 8 -6.00 -28.21 -10.54
N LEU A 9 -6.44 -27.96 -11.79
CA LEU A 9 -6.21 -26.67 -12.46
C LEU A 9 -7.08 -25.54 -11.90
N ALA A 10 -8.31 -25.84 -11.45
CA ALA A 10 -9.19 -24.84 -10.85
C ALA A 10 -8.71 -24.38 -9.45
N ALA A 11 -8.01 -25.24 -8.71
CA ALA A 11 -7.47 -24.87 -7.40
C ALA A 11 -6.29 -23.89 -7.49
N LEU A 12 -5.50 -23.95 -8.56
CA LEU A 12 -4.34 -23.08 -8.80
C LEU A 12 -4.72 -21.65 -9.19
N SER A 13 -5.86 -21.45 -9.87
CA SER A 13 -6.34 -20.12 -10.24
C SER A 13 -6.95 -19.35 -9.07
N ILE A 14 -7.45 -20.05 -8.03
CA ILE A 14 -8.06 -19.42 -6.85
C ILE A 14 -6.99 -18.84 -5.91
N THR A 15 -5.82 -19.47 -5.79
CA THR A 15 -4.76 -18.99 -4.88
C THR A 15 -4.08 -17.72 -5.37
N MET A 16 -3.92 -17.53 -6.69
CA MET A 16 -3.30 -16.33 -7.26
C MET A 16 -4.11 -15.05 -7.03
N THR A 17 -5.44 -15.12 -7.05
CA THR A 17 -6.29 -13.93 -6.90
C THR A 17 -6.32 -13.42 -5.46
N LEU A 18 -6.23 -14.33 -4.48
CA LEU A 18 -6.23 -13.97 -3.05
C LEU A 18 -4.98 -13.17 -2.66
N SER A 19 -3.81 -13.52 -3.20
CA SER A 19 -2.55 -12.83 -2.93
C SER A 19 -2.55 -11.37 -3.43
N TYR A 20 -3.21 -11.11 -4.57
CA TYR A 20 -3.26 -9.77 -5.16
C TYR A 20 -4.21 -8.83 -4.40
N ALA A 21 -5.35 -9.36 -3.94
CA ALA A 21 -6.30 -8.59 -3.12
C ALA A 21 -5.68 -8.21 -1.76
N SER A 22 -4.96 -9.15 -1.11
CA SER A 22 -4.31 -8.93 0.18
C SER A 22 -3.16 -7.91 0.12
N ALA A 23 -2.37 -7.91 -0.97
CA ALA A 23 -1.33 -6.92 -1.19
C ALA A 23 -1.89 -5.49 -1.39
N ARG A 24 -3.06 -5.37 -2.04
CA ARG A 24 -3.72 -4.08 -2.26
C ARG A 24 -4.29 -3.48 -0.98
N THR A 25 -4.85 -4.31 -0.10
CA THR A 25 -5.29 -3.88 1.24
C THR A 25 -4.11 -3.48 2.11
N ALA A 26 -3.02 -4.26 2.13
CA ALA A 26 -1.82 -3.94 2.91
C ALA A 26 -1.19 -2.59 2.50
N ARG A 27 -1.13 -2.30 1.19
CA ARG A 27 -0.67 -0.98 0.72
C ARG A 27 -1.64 0.13 1.10
N GLY A 28 -2.95 -0.10 1.04
CA GLY A 28 -3.97 0.88 1.44
C GLY A 28 -3.85 1.27 2.91
N ASP A 29 -3.63 0.30 3.79
CA ASP A 29 -3.44 0.54 5.22
C ASP A 29 -2.12 1.28 5.50
N ALA A 30 -1.04 0.89 4.83
CA ALA A 30 0.24 1.57 4.90
C ALA A 30 0.14 3.06 4.49
N ILE A 31 -0.57 3.36 3.39
CA ILE A 31 -0.81 4.73 2.94
C ILE A 31 -1.51 5.53 4.03
N ARG A 32 -2.59 4.99 4.62
CA ARG A 32 -3.33 5.68 5.69
C ARG A 32 -2.47 5.97 6.91
N GLN A 33 -1.66 4.99 7.32
CA GLN A 33 -0.72 5.15 8.43
C GLN A 33 0.33 6.22 8.14
N CYS A 34 0.94 6.20 6.94
CA CYS A 34 1.96 7.18 6.56
C CYS A 34 1.41 8.60 6.41
N ILE A 35 0.20 8.75 5.85
CA ILE A 35 -0.46 10.06 5.78
C ILE A 35 -0.76 10.59 7.19
N SER A 36 -1.31 9.73 8.06
CA SER A 36 -1.57 10.12 9.45
C SER A 36 -0.28 10.54 10.18
N GLN A 37 0.81 9.81 9.96
CA GLN A 37 2.11 10.15 10.53
C GLN A 37 2.66 11.48 9.98
N ALA A 38 2.62 11.68 8.66
CA ALA A 38 3.02 12.94 8.04
C ALA A 38 2.21 14.13 8.60
N HIS A 39 0.92 13.93 8.86
CA HIS A 39 0.06 14.97 9.43
C HIS A 39 0.35 15.29 10.90
N LYS A 40 0.88 14.34 11.67
CA LYS A 40 1.24 14.54 13.07
C LYS A 40 2.59 15.23 13.23
N ILE A 41 3.53 14.95 12.33
CA ILE A 41 4.90 15.47 12.40
C ILE A 41 5.00 16.86 11.80
N VAL A 42 4.35 17.06 10.65
CA VAL A 42 4.44 18.31 9.89
C VAL A 42 3.09 19.03 9.96
N PRO A 43 3.10 20.34 10.28
CA PRO A 43 1.90 21.18 10.28
C PRO A 43 1.11 21.09 8.99
N GLN A 44 -0.15 21.51 9.03
CA GLN A 44 -0.95 21.57 7.82
C GLN A 44 -0.45 22.73 6.95
N PRO A 45 0.02 22.45 5.72
CA PRO A 45 0.51 23.50 4.84
C PRO A 45 -0.63 24.44 4.46
N THR A 46 -0.30 25.72 4.35
CA THR A 46 -1.25 26.78 3.98
C THR A 46 -1.49 26.86 2.47
N GLY A 47 -0.62 26.23 1.68
CA GLY A 47 -0.72 26.18 0.22
C GLY A 47 0.29 25.21 -0.41
N PRO A 48 0.23 25.02 -1.74
CA PRO A 48 1.12 24.09 -2.45
C PRO A 48 2.59 24.52 -2.43
N ASP A 49 2.87 25.83 -2.34
CA ASP A 49 4.23 26.39 -2.26
C ASP A 49 4.78 26.46 -0.82
N ASP A 50 3.99 26.01 0.16
CA ASP A 50 4.41 25.97 1.56
C ASP A 50 5.54 24.94 1.73
N PRO A 51 6.67 25.30 2.37
CA PRO A 51 7.76 24.35 2.65
C PRO A 51 7.28 23.08 3.37
N ASP A 52 6.21 23.18 4.16
CA ASP A 52 5.61 22.06 4.88
C ASP A 52 4.93 21.05 3.94
N THR A 53 4.52 21.46 2.73
CA THR A 53 4.00 20.55 1.71
C THR A 53 5.07 19.55 1.29
N LYS A 54 6.29 20.03 1.05
CA LYS A 54 7.43 19.18 0.71
C LYS A 54 7.83 18.30 1.90
N ALA A 55 7.91 18.88 3.10
CA ALA A 55 8.25 18.12 4.30
C ALA A 55 7.24 16.98 4.58
N ARG A 56 5.94 17.22 4.38
CA ARG A 56 4.91 16.16 4.48
C ARG A 56 5.12 15.05 3.46
N ALA A 57 5.41 15.39 2.21
CA ALA A 57 5.68 14.42 1.15
C ALA A 57 6.93 13.59 1.47
N ASP A 58 7.97 14.23 2.00
CA ASP A 58 9.21 13.57 2.41
C ASP A 58 8.95 12.58 3.56
N VAL A 59 8.19 12.97 4.59
CA VAL A 59 7.80 12.08 5.71
C VAL A 59 6.95 10.91 5.23
N TYR A 60 5.96 11.15 4.36
CA TYR A 60 5.16 10.08 3.76
C TYR A 60 6.05 9.10 2.98
N SER A 61 6.97 9.62 2.15
CA SER A 61 7.86 8.79 1.34
C SER A 61 8.82 7.93 2.18
N ALA A 62 9.35 8.49 3.27
CA ALA A 62 10.19 7.78 4.21
C ALA A 62 9.43 6.66 4.92
N CYS A 63 8.19 6.93 5.34
CA CYS A 63 7.32 5.94 5.96
C CYS A 63 6.99 4.78 5.01
N MET A 64 6.64 5.07 3.75
CA MET A 64 6.35 4.03 2.75
C MET A 64 7.59 3.16 2.48
N ARG A 65 8.77 3.77 2.34
CA ARG A 65 10.04 3.05 2.17
C ARG A 65 10.37 2.16 3.36
N LYS A 66 10.10 2.61 4.59
CA LYS A 66 10.30 1.81 5.81
C LYS A 66 9.44 0.55 5.83
N MET A 67 8.26 0.59 5.20
CA MET A 67 7.38 -0.57 5.02
C MET A 67 7.70 -1.41 3.78
N GLY A 68 8.80 -1.12 3.07
CA GLY A 68 9.17 -1.83 1.84
C GLY A 68 8.25 -1.51 0.65
N LEU A 69 7.48 -0.43 0.73
CA LEU A 69 6.54 -0.01 -0.30
C LEU A 69 7.08 1.17 -1.10
N ARG A 70 6.76 1.21 -2.38
CA ARG A 70 7.02 2.37 -3.23
C ARG A 70 6.02 3.49 -2.87
N PRO A 71 6.49 4.71 -2.58
CA PRO A 71 5.63 5.87 -2.29
C PRO A 71 4.57 6.12 -3.37
#